data_AF-A0A1F7QIZ4-F1
#
_entry.id   AF-A0A1F7QIZ4-F1
#
_cell.length_a   1.000
_cell.length_b   1.000
_cell.length_c   1.000
_cell.angle_alpha   90.00
_cell.angle_beta   90.00
_cell.angle_gamma   90.00
#
_symmetry.space_group_name_H-M   'P 1'
#
loop_
_entity.id
_entity.type
_entity.pdbx_description
1 polymer ?
#
loop_
_entity_poly.entity_id
_entity_poly.type
_entity_poly.pdbx_seq_one_letter_code
_entity_poly.pdbx_strand_id
1 'polypeptide(L)'
;MYKLKNNQKGFGVWELLLLLLLILLLILLGLWVWQQGKNNDQAQPASDNQSSSEQQKPEEKQTKYLEIKEWGVKVELDDATTDAYYVMQNGYAYVSLSSIKDTDECAAEKTGIVAVSKVSKDEVDPMLDKTYEQHINDGGSGVIIGNNVYLMTRSQAYCSEDAAVQAKQQKAWDSFLAKSKSMQTL
;
A
#
# COMPACT_ATOMS: atom_id res chain seq x y z
N MET A 1 26.75 -55.98 -27.91
CA MET A 1 25.30 -55.98 -27.69
C MET A 1 25.03 -55.70 -26.22
N TYR A 2 24.51 -54.53 -25.87
CA TYR A 2 23.97 -54.26 -24.53
C TYR A 2 22.52 -53.81 -24.67
N LYS A 3 21.59 -54.61 -24.12
CA LYS A 3 20.19 -54.24 -23.94
C LYS A 3 20.10 -53.27 -22.77
N LEU A 4 19.64 -52.05 -23.01
CA LEU A 4 19.22 -51.15 -21.94
C LEU A 4 17.71 -51.29 -21.73
N LYS A 5 17.38 -51.69 -20.51
CA LYS A 5 16.05 -52.01 -20.00
C LYS A 5 15.35 -50.70 -19.63
N ASN A 6 14.20 -50.45 -20.25
CA ASN A 6 13.33 -49.29 -20.01
C ASN A 6 12.74 -49.34 -18.59
N ASN A 7 12.86 -48.25 -17.82
CA ASN A 7 12.07 -47.99 -16.60
C ASN A 7 12.02 -46.48 -16.32
N GLN A 8 11.16 -45.75 -17.03
CA GLN A 8 10.67 -44.44 -16.60
C GLN A 8 9.18 -44.55 -16.30
N LYS A 9 8.86 -44.78 -15.03
CA LYS A 9 7.52 -44.57 -14.45
C LYS A 9 7.74 -43.83 -13.14
N GLY A 10 7.63 -42.51 -13.14
CA GLY A 10 7.84 -41.72 -11.93
C GLY A 10 7.57 -40.24 -12.05
N PHE A 11 7.73 -39.63 -13.22
CA PHE A 11 7.55 -38.17 -13.37
C PHE A 11 6.07 -37.76 -13.53
N GLY A 12 5.31 -38.40 -14.42
CA GLY A 12 3.95 -37.92 -14.75
C GLY A 12 2.86 -38.07 -13.68
N VAL A 13 3.04 -38.92 -12.66
CA VAL A 13 2.00 -39.11 -11.61
C VAL A 13 2.04 -37.99 -10.57
N TRP A 14 3.24 -37.54 -10.20
CA TRP A 14 3.42 -36.48 -9.20
C TRP A 14 3.03 -35.10 -9.75
N GLU A 15 3.32 -34.84 -11.02
CA GLU A 15 2.89 -33.60 -11.68
C GLU A 15 1.36 -33.51 -11.81
N LEU A 16 0.69 -34.64 -12.08
CA LEU A 16 -0.78 -34.71 -12.07
C LEU A 16 -1.37 -34.49 -10.67
N LEU A 17 -0.77 -35.07 -9.63
CA LEU A 17 -1.21 -34.87 -8.25
C LEU A 17 -1.04 -33.42 -7.78
N LEU A 18 0.07 -32.77 -8.14
CA LEU A 18 0.31 -31.35 -7.81
C LEU A 18 -0.69 -30.42 -8.49
N LEU A 19 -1.00 -30.66 -9.77
CA LEU A 19 -2.03 -29.90 -10.50
C LEU A 19 -3.42 -30.08 -9.87
N LEU A 20 -3.78 -31.32 -9.50
CA LEU A 20 -5.06 -31.63 -8.87
C LEU A 20 -5.19 -30.95 -7.50
N LEU A 21 -4.11 -30.93 -6.72
CA LEU A 21 -4.05 -30.26 -5.42
C LEU A 21 -4.21 -28.74 -5.56
N LEU A 22 -3.60 -28.13 -6.58
CA LEU A 22 -3.70 -26.70 -6.85
C LEU A 22 -5.12 -26.29 -7.27
N ILE A 23 -5.78 -27.11 -8.10
CA ILE A 23 -7.19 -26.91 -8.49
C ILE A 23 -8.11 -27.02 -7.27
N LEU A 24 -7.87 -28.00 -6.39
CA LEU A 24 -8.66 -28.19 -5.18
C LEU A 24 -8.56 -26.98 -4.23
N LEU A 25 -7.36 -26.40 -4.13
CA LEU A 25 -7.10 -25.22 -3.30
C LEU A 25 -7.84 -23.98 -3.83
N LEU A 26 -7.89 -23.79 -5.15
CA LEU A 26 -8.66 -22.71 -5.78
C LEU A 26 -10.17 -22.85 -5.56
N ILE A 27 -10.71 -24.08 -5.63
CA ILE A 27 -12.13 -24.34 -5.36
C ILE A 27 -12.48 -24.03 -3.90
N LEU A 28 -11.63 -24.42 -2.94
CA LEU A 28 -11.84 -24.14 -1.52
C LEU A 28 -11.82 -22.63 -1.23
N LEU A 29 -10.89 -21.89 -1.82
CA LEU A 29 -10.82 -20.43 -1.69
C LEU A 29 -12.07 -19.75 -2.29
N GLY A 30 -12.53 -20.21 -3.46
CA GLY A 30 -13.75 -19.70 -4.09
C GLY A 30 -15.00 -19.94 -3.25
N LEU A 31 -15.14 -21.13 -2.65
CA LEU A 31 -16.25 -21.45 -1.75
C LEU A 31 -16.21 -20.63 -0.46
N TRP A 32 -15.03 -20.38 0.11
CA TRP A 32 -14.88 -19.58 1.33
C TRP A 32 -15.30 -18.11 1.10
N VAL A 33 -14.85 -17.51 0.00
CA VAL A 33 -15.28 -16.15 -0.41
C VAL A 33 -16.79 -16.10 -0.67
N TRP A 34 -17.34 -17.11 -1.35
CA TRP A 34 -18.79 -17.18 -1.60
C TRP A 34 -19.63 -17.36 -0.34
N GLN A 35 -19.13 -18.11 0.65
CA GLN A 35 -19.82 -18.32 1.93
C GLN A 35 -19.79 -17.06 2.81
N GLN A 36 -18.74 -16.23 2.74
CA GLN A 36 -18.75 -14.91 3.37
C GLN A 36 -19.71 -13.92 2.69
N GLY A 37 -19.96 -14.06 1.39
CA GLY A 37 -20.91 -13.21 0.66
C GLY A 37 -22.39 -13.53 0.88
N LYS A 38 -22.72 -14.66 1.54
CA LYS A 38 -24.10 -15.16 1.68
C LYS A 38 -24.83 -14.79 2.97
N ASN A 39 -24.18 -14.05 3.88
CA ASN A 39 -24.77 -13.67 5.18
C ASN A 39 -25.43 -12.27 5.19
N ASN A 40 -25.73 -11.65 4.04
CA ASN A 40 -26.26 -10.29 4.02
C ASN A 40 -27.60 -10.09 3.31
N ASP A 41 -28.35 -11.16 3.01
CA ASP A 41 -29.72 -11.03 2.49
C ASP A 41 -30.74 -11.42 3.56
N GLN A 42 -31.12 -10.46 4.40
CA GLN A 42 -32.42 -10.49 5.06
C GLN A 42 -33.19 -9.22 4.71
N ALA A 43 -34.00 -9.33 3.66
CA ALA A 43 -35.00 -8.35 3.31
C ALA A 43 -36.29 -8.55 4.12
N GLN A 44 -37.00 -7.42 4.31
CA GLN A 44 -38.41 -7.17 4.65
C GLN A 44 -38.82 -6.84 6.09
N PRO A 45 -39.92 -6.06 6.31
CA PRO A 45 -40.67 -5.17 5.41
C PRO A 45 -40.88 -3.73 5.96
N ALA A 46 -41.43 -2.85 5.13
CA ALA A 46 -41.85 -1.49 5.50
C ALA A 46 -43.10 -1.48 6.40
N SER A 47 -43.13 -0.61 7.42
CA SER A 47 -44.33 0.11 7.85
C SER A 47 -43.97 1.35 8.71
N ASP A 48 -44.44 2.49 8.21
CA ASP A 48 -44.76 3.80 8.80
C ASP A 48 -44.10 4.36 10.08
N ASN A 49 -43.50 5.54 9.87
CA ASN A 49 -43.53 6.75 10.69
C ASN A 49 -43.46 6.61 12.23
N GLN A 50 -42.25 6.79 12.76
CA GLN A 50 -42.11 7.65 13.93
C GLN A 50 -40.80 8.43 13.86
N SER A 51 -40.92 9.74 13.67
CA SER A 51 -39.84 10.71 13.86
C SER A 51 -39.24 10.52 15.26
N SER A 52 -37.99 10.08 15.31
CA SER A 52 -37.13 10.21 16.46
C SER A 52 -35.77 10.65 15.94
N SER A 53 -35.32 11.79 16.44
CA SER A 53 -34.03 12.39 16.15
C SER A 53 -32.94 11.47 16.70
N GLU A 54 -32.53 10.48 15.91
CA GLU A 54 -31.38 9.66 16.21
C GLU A 54 -30.12 10.45 15.89
N GLN A 55 -29.52 10.97 16.95
CA GLN A 55 -28.18 11.50 16.94
C GLN A 55 -27.26 10.40 16.39
N GLN A 56 -26.83 10.55 15.13
CA GLN A 56 -25.88 9.65 14.50
C GLN A 56 -24.69 9.47 15.43
N LYS A 57 -24.59 8.28 16.04
CA LYS A 57 -23.35 7.81 16.63
C LYS A 57 -22.31 7.91 15.51
N PRO A 58 -21.21 8.67 15.70
CA PRO A 58 -20.18 8.76 14.68
C PRO A 58 -19.75 7.35 14.32
N GLU A 59 -19.93 6.98 13.06
CA GLU A 59 -19.35 5.76 12.52
C GLU A 59 -17.85 5.84 12.80
N GLU A 60 -17.35 4.94 13.63
CA GLU A 60 -15.97 4.96 14.10
C GLU A 60 -15.09 4.75 12.86
N LYS A 61 -14.52 5.86 12.34
CA LYS A 61 -13.79 5.87 11.08
C LYS A 61 -12.58 4.94 11.25
N GLN A 62 -12.67 3.72 10.70
CA GLN A 62 -11.61 2.73 10.82
C GLN A 62 -10.33 3.31 10.21
N THR A 63 -9.35 3.58 11.06
CA THR A 63 -8.06 4.15 10.64
C THR A 63 -7.35 3.16 9.74
N LYS A 64 -7.09 3.56 8.49
CA LYS A 64 -6.30 2.78 7.53
C LYS A 64 -4.84 3.20 7.58
N TYR A 65 -3.95 2.28 7.24
CA TYR A 65 -2.51 2.52 7.25
C TYR A 65 -1.85 1.99 5.97
N LEU A 66 -0.80 2.68 5.52
CA LEU A 66 0.20 2.15 4.60
C LEU A 66 1.38 1.65 5.43
N GLU A 67 1.62 0.35 5.40
CA GLU A 67 2.70 -0.30 6.14
C GLU A 67 3.92 -0.53 5.25
N ILE A 68 5.04 0.13 5.52
CA ILE A 68 6.32 -0.15 4.86
C ILE A 68 7.02 -1.27 5.65
N LYS A 69 6.71 -2.50 5.28
CA LYS A 69 7.06 -3.71 6.05
C LYS A 69 8.56 -3.90 6.22
N GLU A 70 9.33 -3.56 5.19
CA GLU A 70 10.79 -3.65 5.16
C GLU A 70 11.44 -2.81 6.26
N TRP A 71 10.77 -1.76 6.71
CA TRP A 71 11.29 -0.85 7.74
C TRP A 71 10.52 -0.91 9.05
N GLY A 72 9.44 -1.69 9.12
CA GLY A 72 8.62 -1.81 10.31
C GLY A 72 7.95 -0.49 10.69
N VAL A 73 7.50 0.30 9.71
CA VAL A 73 6.78 1.56 9.94
C VAL A 73 5.44 1.61 9.23
N LYS A 74 4.52 2.43 9.75
CA LYS A 74 3.20 2.69 9.17
C LYS A 74 2.86 4.17 9.14
N VAL A 75 2.18 4.58 8.08
CA VAL A 75 1.60 5.93 7.93
C VAL A 75 0.10 5.82 7.88
N GLU A 76 -0.60 6.62 8.68
CA GLU A 76 -2.05 6.71 8.62
C GLU A 76 -2.50 7.28 7.26
N LEU A 77 -3.53 6.68 6.67
CA LEU A 77 -4.14 7.11 5.42
C LEU A 77 -5.44 7.85 5.68
N ASP A 78 -5.71 8.86 4.85
CA ASP A 78 -6.97 9.60 4.85
C ASP A 78 -7.69 9.46 3.51
N ASP A 79 -8.71 10.29 3.29
CA ASP A 79 -9.54 10.24 2.09
C ASP A 79 -8.77 10.60 0.80
N ALA A 80 -7.64 11.32 0.89
CA ALA A 80 -6.80 11.65 -0.26
C ALA A 80 -5.80 10.53 -0.61
N THR A 81 -5.54 9.63 0.33
CA THR A 81 -4.50 8.59 0.23
C THR A 81 -5.03 7.19 0.54
N THR A 82 -6.35 7.01 0.58
CA THR A 82 -7.01 5.78 1.07
C THR A 82 -6.65 4.52 0.29
N ASP A 83 -6.25 4.68 -0.97
CA ASP A 83 -5.84 3.64 -1.91
C ASP A 83 -4.35 3.71 -2.25
N ALA A 84 -3.57 4.35 -1.38
CA ALA A 84 -2.12 4.40 -1.49
C ALA A 84 -1.53 2.99 -1.41
N TYR A 85 -0.55 2.74 -2.25
CA TYR A 85 0.28 1.55 -2.26
C TYR A 85 1.74 1.97 -2.43
N TYR A 86 2.66 1.07 -2.13
CA TYR A 86 4.09 1.33 -2.32
C TYR A 86 4.79 0.19 -3.04
N VAL A 87 5.92 0.52 -3.66
CA VAL A 87 6.88 -0.40 -4.24
C VAL A 87 8.26 -0.07 -3.70
N MET A 88 9.00 -1.10 -3.25
CA MET A 88 10.40 -0.96 -2.89
C MET A 88 11.28 -1.03 -4.13
N GLN A 89 12.11 -0.02 -4.34
CA GLN A 89 13.08 -0.01 -5.43
C GLN A 89 14.30 0.81 -5.03
N ASN A 90 15.51 0.28 -5.27
CA ASN A 90 16.78 0.97 -5.00
C ASN A 90 16.93 1.52 -3.56
N GLY A 91 16.31 0.87 -2.57
CA GLY A 91 16.35 1.32 -1.17
C GLY A 91 15.35 2.43 -0.82
N TYR A 92 14.45 2.79 -1.74
CA TYR A 92 13.35 3.73 -1.53
C TYR A 92 12.02 2.99 -1.50
N ALA A 93 11.06 3.51 -0.73
CA ALA A 93 9.66 3.14 -0.84
C ALA A 93 8.97 4.21 -1.69
N TYR A 94 8.68 3.89 -2.95
CA TYR A 94 7.91 4.76 -3.82
C TYR A 94 6.43 4.52 -3.57
N VAL A 95 5.69 5.58 -3.30
CA VAL A 95 4.26 5.50 -3.02
C VAL A 95 3.50 6.06 -4.21
N SER A 96 2.37 5.44 -4.55
CA SER A 96 1.40 5.99 -5.48
C SER A 96 -0.04 5.62 -5.08
N LEU A 97 -1.03 6.08 -5.85
CA LEU A 97 -2.44 5.74 -5.64
C LEU A 97 -2.92 4.76 -6.70
N SER A 98 -3.66 3.74 -6.26
CA SER A 98 -4.23 2.74 -7.17
C SER A 98 -5.20 3.35 -8.19
N SER A 99 -5.80 4.49 -7.86
CA SER A 99 -6.79 5.20 -8.65
C SER A 99 -6.21 6.23 -9.62
N ILE A 100 -4.88 6.30 -9.76
CA ILE A 100 -4.21 7.03 -10.85
C ILE A 100 -3.21 6.16 -11.61
N LYS A 101 -2.97 4.90 -11.17
CA LYS A 101 -1.93 4.03 -11.74
C LYS A 101 -2.14 3.68 -13.22
N ASP A 102 -3.39 3.69 -13.70
CA ASP A 102 -3.76 3.22 -15.04
C ASP A 102 -3.26 4.13 -16.18
N THR A 103 -2.64 5.28 -15.85
CA THR A 103 -1.90 6.10 -16.82
C THR A 103 -0.49 5.55 -17.11
N ASP A 104 -0.10 4.43 -16.49
CA ASP A 104 1.21 3.78 -16.44
C ASP A 104 2.34 4.65 -15.86
N GLU A 105 2.42 5.93 -16.22
CA GLU A 105 3.41 6.90 -15.75
C GLU A 105 3.24 7.28 -14.28
N CYS A 106 2.01 7.17 -13.77
CA CYS A 106 1.71 7.42 -12.36
C CYS A 106 1.94 6.21 -11.46
N ALA A 107 2.41 5.07 -11.98
CA ALA A 107 2.77 3.93 -11.15
C ALA A 107 3.88 4.28 -10.15
N ALA A 108 3.92 3.58 -9.00
CA ALA A 108 4.90 3.83 -7.94
C ALA A 108 6.34 3.62 -8.43
N GLU A 109 6.56 2.57 -9.21
CA GLU A 109 7.84 2.20 -9.84
C GLU A 109 8.28 3.16 -10.98
N LYS A 110 7.49 4.20 -11.26
CA LYS A 110 7.82 5.25 -12.24
C LYS A 110 7.89 6.61 -11.55
N THR A 111 6.83 7.42 -11.66
CA THR A 111 6.80 8.78 -11.12
C THR A 111 6.31 8.81 -9.67
N GLY A 112 5.25 8.04 -9.36
CA GLY A 112 4.61 8.02 -8.05
C GLY A 112 4.17 9.39 -7.51
N ILE A 113 3.77 9.45 -6.25
CA ILE A 113 3.44 10.70 -5.54
C ILE A 113 4.60 11.14 -4.62
N VAL A 114 5.27 10.18 -3.97
CA VAL A 114 6.40 10.40 -3.06
C VAL A 114 7.39 9.24 -3.15
N ALA A 115 8.67 9.56 -3.06
CA ALA A 115 9.71 8.61 -2.69
C ALA A 115 10.06 8.80 -1.22
N VAL A 116 9.97 7.73 -0.43
CA VAL A 116 10.45 7.71 0.95
C VAL A 116 11.83 7.09 0.95
N SER A 117 12.80 7.73 1.62
CA SER A 117 14.10 7.13 1.91
C SER A 117 14.30 7.00 3.42
N LYS A 118 15.16 6.07 3.81
CA LYS A 118 15.54 5.82 5.20
C LYS A 118 17.03 6.03 5.36
N VAL A 119 17.42 6.96 6.22
CA VAL A 119 18.82 7.32 6.49
C VAL A 119 19.07 7.39 7.99
N SER A 120 20.33 7.32 8.43
CA SER A 120 20.66 7.54 9.84
C SER A 120 20.42 9.00 10.21
N LYS A 121 19.89 9.26 11.40
CA LYS A 121 19.64 10.65 11.85
C LYS A 121 20.94 11.45 12.01
N ASP A 122 22.05 10.76 12.27
CA ASP A 122 23.38 11.34 12.49
C ASP A 122 24.19 11.47 11.19
N GLU A 123 23.70 10.95 10.07
CA GLU A 123 24.34 11.10 8.77
C GLU A 123 24.21 12.54 8.27
N VAL A 124 25.27 13.06 7.66
CA VAL A 124 25.33 14.42 7.12
C VAL A 124 24.78 14.42 5.71
N ASP A 125 23.79 15.28 5.45
CA ASP A 125 23.33 15.57 4.10
C ASP A 125 24.43 16.36 3.37
N PRO A 126 25.06 15.80 2.32
CA PRO A 126 26.17 16.44 1.63
C PRO A 126 25.78 17.71 0.88
N MET A 127 24.48 17.93 0.63
CA MET A 127 23.99 19.14 -0.05
C MET A 127 23.72 20.28 0.93
N LEU A 128 23.52 19.99 2.21
CA LEU A 128 23.12 20.97 3.23
C LEU A 128 24.17 21.21 4.31
N ASP A 129 25.23 20.39 4.36
CA ASP A 129 26.31 20.44 5.37
C ASP A 129 25.77 20.40 6.82
N LYS A 130 24.74 19.57 7.04
CA LYS A 130 24.10 19.35 8.34
C LYS A 130 23.58 17.93 8.45
N THR A 131 23.36 17.44 9.67
CA THR A 131 22.80 16.10 9.86
C THR A 131 21.34 16.03 9.39
N TYR A 132 20.85 14.84 9.05
CA TYR A 132 19.44 14.66 8.71
C TYR A 132 18.52 15.01 9.88
N GLU A 133 18.94 14.77 11.12
CA GLU A 133 18.21 15.25 12.31
C GLU A 133 18.08 16.78 12.32
N GLN A 134 19.16 17.52 12.06
CA GLN A 134 19.13 18.98 11.95
C GLN A 134 18.23 19.43 10.79
N HIS A 135 18.33 18.78 9.62
CA HIS A 135 17.46 19.09 8.48
C HIS A 135 15.98 18.96 8.82
N ILE A 136 15.56 17.88 9.49
CA ILE A 136 14.17 17.70 9.89
C ILE A 136 13.73 18.73 10.95
N ASN A 137 14.58 19.01 11.94
CA ASN A 137 14.29 20.00 12.98
C ASN A 137 14.16 21.43 12.43
N ASP A 138 14.84 21.74 11.32
CA ASP A 138 14.72 23.00 10.58
C ASP A 138 13.47 23.07 9.68
N GLY A 139 12.59 22.07 9.72
CA GLY A 139 11.37 22.01 8.90
C GLY A 139 11.49 21.19 7.62
N GLY A 140 12.51 20.33 7.52
CA GLY A 140 12.66 19.37 6.43
C GLY A 140 11.46 18.42 6.28
N SER A 141 11.30 17.87 5.08
CA SER A 141 10.20 16.94 4.77
C SER A 141 10.58 15.52 5.22
N GLY A 142 10.11 15.13 6.39
CA GLY A 142 10.34 13.78 6.91
C GLY A 142 9.99 13.65 8.39
N VAL A 143 10.38 12.52 8.98
CA VAL A 143 10.13 12.19 10.38
C VAL A 143 11.28 11.39 10.97
N ILE A 144 11.62 11.69 12.22
CA ILE A 144 12.60 10.91 12.99
C ILE A 144 11.87 9.82 13.75
N ILE A 145 12.28 8.56 13.58
CA ILE A 145 11.78 7.41 14.35
C ILE A 145 12.97 6.56 14.79
N GLY A 146 13.23 6.55 16.10
CA GLY A 146 14.41 5.90 16.65
C GLY A 146 15.70 6.53 16.11
N ASN A 147 16.62 5.71 15.60
CA ASN A 147 17.89 6.19 15.02
C ASN A 147 17.81 6.60 13.53
N ASN A 148 16.61 6.59 12.94
CA ASN A 148 16.44 6.78 11.51
C ASN A 148 15.60 8.02 11.22
N VAL A 149 15.91 8.65 10.09
CA VAL A 149 15.07 9.66 9.44
C VAL A 149 14.41 9.02 8.21
N TYR A 150 13.11 9.23 8.08
CA TYR A 150 12.32 8.86 6.92
C TYR A 150 12.03 10.13 6.11
N LEU A 151 12.82 10.37 5.05
CA LEU A 151 12.71 11.57 4.23
C LEU A 151 11.60 11.39 3.19
N MET A 152 10.81 12.44 2.98
CA MET A 152 9.73 12.49 2.00
C MET A 152 10.17 13.36 0.83
N THR A 153 10.40 12.74 -0.32
CA THR A 153 10.76 13.46 -1.55
C THR A 153 9.59 13.43 -2.51
N ARG A 154 9.07 14.61 -2.86
CA ARG A 154 8.03 14.72 -3.89
C ARG A 154 8.61 14.33 -5.25
N SER A 155 7.80 13.74 -6.12
CA SER A 155 8.14 13.66 -7.54
C SER A 155 8.42 15.05 -8.13
N GLN A 156 9.48 15.18 -8.93
CA GLN A 156 9.89 16.43 -9.57
C GLN A 156 8.96 16.87 -10.70
N ALA A 157 8.16 15.95 -11.23
CA ALA A 157 7.18 16.21 -12.27
C ALA A 157 5.85 15.50 -11.96
N TYR A 158 4.76 16.04 -12.50
CA TYR A 158 3.51 15.30 -12.53
C TYR A 158 3.63 14.12 -13.48
N CYS A 159 2.94 13.03 -13.15
CA CYS A 159 2.95 11.81 -13.96
C CYS A 159 1.97 11.84 -15.14
N SER A 160 1.24 12.96 -15.30
CA SER A 160 0.23 13.13 -16.34
C SER A 160 0.03 14.62 -16.64
N GLU A 161 -0.33 14.93 -17.88
CA GLU A 161 -0.79 16.25 -18.31
C GLU A 161 -2.27 16.49 -17.99
N ASP A 162 -3.01 15.46 -17.56
CA ASP A 162 -4.40 15.58 -17.15
C ASP A 162 -4.50 16.37 -15.84
N ALA A 163 -5.16 17.53 -15.88
CA ALA A 163 -5.28 18.44 -14.75
C ALA A 163 -5.96 17.81 -13.51
N ALA A 164 -6.90 16.87 -13.69
CA ALA A 164 -7.53 16.17 -12.58
C ALA A 164 -6.56 15.17 -11.93
N VAL A 165 -5.74 14.49 -12.72
CA VAL A 165 -4.66 13.62 -12.20
C VAL A 165 -3.61 14.46 -11.46
N GLN A 166 -3.21 15.60 -12.00
CA GLN A 166 -2.27 16.52 -11.33
C GLN A 166 -2.81 17.02 -9.99
N ALA A 167 -4.07 17.48 -9.95
CA ALA A 167 -4.71 17.94 -8.73
C ALA A 167 -4.80 16.82 -7.67
N LYS A 168 -5.09 15.60 -8.11
CA LYS A 168 -5.14 14.42 -7.25
C LYS A 168 -3.75 14.04 -6.72
N GLN A 169 -2.73 14.04 -7.57
CA GLN A 169 -1.34 13.79 -7.18
C GLN A 169 -0.83 14.83 -6.16
N GLN A 170 -1.11 16.12 -6.40
CA GLN A 170 -0.78 17.21 -5.48
C GLN A 170 -1.48 17.02 -4.12
N LYS A 171 -2.80 16.80 -4.12
CA LYS A 171 -3.58 16.60 -2.90
C LYS A 171 -3.08 15.39 -2.10
N ALA A 172 -2.74 14.30 -2.79
CA ALA A 172 -2.19 13.09 -2.18
C ALA A 172 -0.82 13.33 -1.57
N TRP A 173 0.07 14.07 -2.25
CA TRP A 173 1.36 14.49 -1.71
C TRP A 173 1.20 15.30 -0.42
N ASP A 174 0.38 16.34 -0.44
CA ASP A 174 0.19 17.23 0.72
C ASP A 174 -0.37 16.46 1.93
N SER A 175 -1.36 15.60 1.68
CA SER A 175 -1.94 14.72 2.70
C SER A 175 -0.91 13.72 3.25
N PHE A 176 -0.19 13.02 2.37
CA PHE A 176 0.79 12.01 2.79
C PHE A 176 1.91 12.64 3.62
N LEU A 177 2.42 13.80 3.22
CA LEU A 177 3.43 14.55 3.98
C LEU A 177 2.90 15.02 5.34
N ALA A 178 1.63 15.41 5.43
CA ALA A 178 1.03 15.76 6.71
C ALA A 178 0.91 14.53 7.63
N LYS A 179 0.45 13.40 7.09
CA LYS A 179 0.28 12.14 7.83
C LYS A 179 1.60 11.46 8.18
N SER A 180 2.64 11.65 7.40
CA SER A 180 3.96 11.07 7.68
C SER A 180 4.57 11.63 8.96
N LYS A 181 4.17 12.83 9.41
CA LYS A 181 4.61 13.39 10.71
C LYS A 181 4.14 12.58 11.91
N SER A 182 3.06 11.80 11.74
CA SER A 182 2.54 10.86 12.74
C SER A 182 2.84 9.40 12.39
N MET A 183 3.83 9.15 11.52
CA MET A 183 4.31 7.80 11.21
C MET A 183 4.79 7.11 12.50
N GLN A 184 4.52 5.82 12.62
CA GLN A 184 4.80 5.01 13.80
C GLN A 184 5.50 3.72 13.42
N THR A 185 6.14 3.07 14.38
CA THR A 185 6.57 1.67 14.23
C THR A 185 5.35 0.74 14.15
N LEU A 186 5.49 -0.38 13.44
CA LEU A 186 4.43 -1.39 13.34
C LEU A 186 4.06 -1.97 14.71
#